data_AF-C0B8Z6-F1
#
_entry.id   AF-C0B8Z6-F1
#
_cell.length_a   1.000
_cell.length_b   1.000
_cell.length_c   1.000
_cell.angle_alpha   90.00
_cell.angle_beta   90.00
_cell.angle_gamma   90.00
#
_symmetry.space_group_name_H-M   'P 1'
#
loop_
_entity.id
_entity.type
_entity.pdbx_description
1 polymer ?
#
loop_
_entity_poly.entity_id
_entity_poly.type
_entity_poly.pdbx_seq_one_letter_code
_entity_poly.pdbx_strand_id
1 'polypeptide(L)'
;MIKVMKQTPLPEEVIYVPSDNKLEKTEPVIDLKMRIFGELPIQIGYCNGHNSKLNALEYHRSSEVNVAVTDIILLLGSEQDIASDFTYETSKVEAFLVPAGTGIEIYGTTLHYAPCGVDGNGFKAIVVLPQGTNTDLMTCHTKSYDDKLLTAKNKWLIAHEEAGIEGAVCGLKGENIDLAK
;
A
#
# COMPACT_ATOMS: atom_id res chain seq x y z
N MET A 1 -7.39 -0.51 -17.75
CA MET A 1 -6.83 0.36 -16.68
C MET A 1 -5.45 0.91 -17.02
N ILE A 2 -4.44 0.10 -17.35
CA ILE A 2 -3.07 0.58 -17.69
C ILE A 2 -3.04 1.70 -18.74
N LYS A 3 -3.87 1.62 -19.79
CA LYS A 3 -3.98 2.69 -20.81
C LYS A 3 -4.42 4.04 -20.22
N VAL A 4 -5.29 4.04 -19.21
CA VAL A 4 -5.75 5.25 -18.51
C VAL A 4 -4.61 5.85 -17.68
N MET A 5 -3.78 4.99 -17.06
CA MET A 5 -2.63 5.40 -16.26
C MET A 5 -1.53 6.15 -17.03
N LYS A 6 -1.55 6.12 -18.36
CA LYS A 6 -0.68 6.99 -19.19
C LYS A 6 -0.95 8.49 -18.95
N GLN A 7 -2.14 8.84 -18.48
CA GLN A 7 -2.56 10.23 -18.24
C GLN A 7 -2.36 10.69 -16.79
N THR A 8 -2.00 9.80 -15.87
CA THR A 8 -1.77 10.15 -14.46
C THR A 8 -0.33 10.64 -14.27
N PRO A 9 -0.07 11.57 -13.35
CA PRO A 9 1.27 12.13 -13.16
C PRO A 9 2.24 11.11 -12.58
N LEU A 10 3.55 11.35 -12.73
CA LEU A 10 4.61 10.69 -11.98
C LEU A 10 5.40 11.78 -11.24
N PRO A 11 4.93 12.20 -10.04
CA PRO A 11 5.64 13.20 -9.26
C PRO A 11 6.90 12.64 -8.59
N GLU A 12 7.77 13.51 -8.09
CA GLU A 12 8.88 13.12 -7.21
C GLU A 12 8.34 12.50 -5.91
N GLU A 13 7.45 13.22 -5.23
CA GLU A 13 6.79 12.71 -4.02
C GLU A 13 5.75 11.63 -4.33
N VAL A 14 5.49 10.75 -3.37
CA VAL A 14 4.42 9.76 -3.48
C VAL A 14 3.05 10.42 -3.37
N ILE A 15 2.19 10.16 -4.34
CA ILE A 15 0.77 10.53 -4.31
C ILE A 15 -0.11 9.29 -4.29
N TYR A 16 -1.21 9.38 -3.55
CA TYR A 16 -2.24 8.34 -3.49
C TYR A 16 -3.61 8.95 -3.81
N VAL A 17 -4.29 8.38 -4.80
CA VAL A 17 -5.65 8.75 -5.19
C VAL A 17 -6.54 7.54 -4.96
N PRO A 18 -7.41 7.52 -3.94
CA PRO A 18 -8.16 6.32 -3.55
C PRO A 18 -9.23 5.88 -4.57
N SER A 19 -9.82 6.83 -5.30
CA SER A 19 -10.90 6.60 -6.25
C SER A 19 -10.71 7.55 -7.44
N ASP A 20 -10.46 6.98 -8.62
CA ASP A 20 -10.31 7.68 -9.88
C ASP A 20 -11.45 7.31 -10.84
N ASN A 21 -12.27 8.30 -11.17
CA ASN A 21 -13.45 8.14 -12.02
C ASN A 21 -13.14 7.60 -13.44
N LYS A 22 -11.92 7.80 -13.97
CA LYS A 22 -11.56 7.23 -15.28
C LYS A 22 -11.22 5.75 -15.15
N LEU A 23 -10.54 5.34 -14.08
CA LEU A 23 -10.23 3.94 -13.80
C LEU A 23 -11.50 3.13 -13.48
N GLU A 24 -12.39 3.68 -12.66
CA GLU A 24 -13.66 3.04 -12.24
C GLU A 24 -14.68 2.89 -13.37
N LYS A 25 -14.45 3.52 -14.53
CA LYS A 25 -15.26 3.36 -15.74
C LYS A 25 -14.67 2.39 -16.77
N THR A 26 -13.56 1.74 -16.44
CA THR A 26 -12.96 0.75 -17.36
C THR A 26 -13.66 -0.60 -17.26
N GLU A 27 -13.61 -1.38 -18.34
CA GLU A 27 -14.25 -2.71 -18.40
C GLU A 27 -13.81 -3.68 -17.27
N PRO A 28 -12.52 -3.76 -16.87
CA PRO A 28 -12.09 -4.72 -15.85
C PRO A 28 -12.70 -4.51 -14.46
N VAL A 29 -13.31 -3.36 -14.20
CA VAL A 29 -13.96 -3.02 -12.92
C VAL A 29 -15.03 -4.05 -12.56
N ILE A 30 -15.79 -4.52 -13.57
CA ILE A 30 -16.86 -5.49 -13.36
C ILE A 30 -16.27 -6.83 -12.89
N ASP A 31 -15.23 -7.33 -13.54
CA ASP A 31 -14.59 -8.58 -13.15
C ASP A 31 -13.95 -8.49 -11.76
N LEU A 32 -13.26 -7.39 -11.45
CA LEU A 32 -12.68 -7.17 -10.12
C LEU A 32 -13.77 -7.19 -9.04
N LYS A 33 -14.85 -6.43 -9.25
CA LYS A 33 -15.96 -6.38 -8.30
C LYS A 33 -16.63 -7.74 -8.13
N MET A 34 -17.01 -8.39 -9.22
CA MET A 34 -17.85 -9.59 -9.17
C MET A 34 -17.07 -10.84 -8.79
N ARG A 35 -15.82 -10.97 -9.26
CA ARG A 35 -15.06 -12.23 -9.16
C ARG A 35 -13.94 -12.20 -8.13
N ILE A 36 -13.33 -11.04 -7.90
CA ILE A 36 -12.23 -10.91 -6.93
C ILE A 36 -12.75 -10.46 -5.57
N PHE A 37 -13.61 -9.44 -5.54
CA PHE A 37 -14.18 -8.90 -4.31
C PHE A 37 -15.58 -9.47 -3.97
N GLY A 38 -16.05 -10.48 -4.72
CA GLY A 38 -17.29 -11.19 -4.38
C GLY A 38 -18.50 -10.28 -4.29
N GLU A 39 -18.68 -9.39 -5.26
CA GLU A 39 -19.78 -8.42 -5.38
C GLU A 39 -19.72 -7.24 -4.40
N LEU A 40 -18.76 -7.22 -3.47
CA LEU A 40 -18.59 -6.11 -2.54
C LEU A 40 -18.26 -4.80 -3.27
N PRO A 41 -18.72 -3.65 -2.75
CA PRO A 41 -18.32 -2.35 -3.27
C PRO A 41 -16.80 -2.16 -3.19
N ILE A 42 -16.20 -1.72 -4.30
CA ILE A 42 -14.77 -1.43 -4.42
C ILE A 42 -14.54 0.02 -4.84
N GLN A 43 -13.39 0.55 -4.46
CA GLN A 43 -12.81 1.79 -5.01
C GLN A 43 -11.59 1.42 -5.86
N ILE A 44 -11.36 2.17 -6.94
CA ILE A 44 -10.21 1.94 -7.82
C ILE A 44 -9.47 3.24 -8.04
N GLY A 45 -8.22 3.24 -7.63
CA GLY A 45 -7.36 4.39 -7.57
C GLY A 45 -5.96 4.09 -8.07
N TYR A 46 -5.00 4.94 -7.68
CA TYR A 46 -3.60 4.72 -7.99
C TYR A 46 -2.66 5.30 -6.93
N CYS A 47 -1.46 4.72 -6.87
CA CYS A 47 -0.32 5.21 -6.13
C CYS A 47 0.84 5.39 -7.12
N ASN A 48 1.38 6.62 -7.19
CA ASN A 48 2.48 6.96 -8.11
C ASN A 48 3.50 7.84 -7.37
N GLY A 49 4.77 7.74 -7.74
CA GLY A 49 5.80 8.65 -7.25
C GLY A 49 7.19 8.05 -7.30
N HIS A 50 8.11 8.59 -6.52
CA HIS A 50 9.42 7.99 -6.28
C HIS A 50 9.53 7.58 -4.80
N ASN A 51 9.87 6.31 -4.59
CA ASN A 51 10.24 5.78 -3.30
C ASN A 51 11.35 4.74 -3.52
N SER A 52 12.29 4.69 -2.58
CA SER A 52 13.32 3.64 -2.51
C SER A 52 13.40 3.02 -1.11
N LYS A 53 12.63 3.52 -0.15
CA LYS A 53 12.82 3.24 1.27
C LYS A 53 11.65 2.50 1.93
N LEU A 54 11.97 1.73 2.96
CA LEU A 54 11.00 1.12 3.90
C LEU A 54 10.58 2.13 4.99
N ASN A 55 10.06 3.28 4.58
CA ASN A 55 9.65 4.33 5.53
C ASN A 55 8.50 3.88 6.45
N ALA A 56 7.68 2.92 6.00
CA ALA A 56 6.65 2.30 6.80
C ALA A 56 6.31 0.90 6.28
N LEU A 57 5.53 0.18 7.06
CA LEU A 57 4.72 -0.96 6.65
C LEU A 57 3.27 -0.69 7.07
N GLU A 58 2.34 -0.83 6.15
CA GLU A 58 0.91 -0.81 6.36
C GLU A 58 0.27 -2.15 6.02
N TYR A 59 -0.92 -2.36 6.56
CA TYR A 59 -1.76 -3.50 6.23
C TYR A 59 -3.24 -3.13 6.33
N HIS A 60 -4.03 -3.85 5.54
CA HIS A 60 -5.49 -3.72 5.46
C HIS A 60 -6.11 -5.02 5.97
N ARG A 61 -7.23 -4.98 6.69
CA ARG A 61 -7.93 -6.21 7.14
C ARG A 61 -8.63 -6.94 5.98
N SER A 62 -8.66 -6.32 4.82
CA SER A 62 -9.11 -6.88 3.55
C SER A 62 -7.94 -7.04 2.59
N SER A 63 -8.08 -7.89 1.58
CA SER A 63 -7.15 -7.93 0.46
C SER A 63 -7.10 -6.58 -0.29
N GLU A 64 -5.91 -6.24 -0.78
CA GLU A 64 -5.64 -5.19 -1.75
C GLU A 64 -5.25 -5.84 -3.08
N VAL A 65 -5.77 -5.34 -4.19
CA VAL A 65 -5.32 -5.78 -5.52
C VAL A 65 -4.55 -4.66 -6.18
N ASN A 66 -3.30 -4.96 -6.54
CA ASN A 66 -2.40 -4.02 -7.21
C ASN A 66 -2.13 -4.44 -8.65
N VAL A 67 -2.10 -3.47 -9.56
CA VAL A 67 -1.66 -3.69 -10.94
C VAL A 67 -0.48 -2.77 -11.22
N ALA A 68 0.68 -3.38 -11.43
CA ALA A 68 1.91 -2.68 -11.75
C ALA A 68 1.80 -2.06 -13.16
N VAL A 69 1.94 -0.74 -13.26
CA VAL A 69 1.93 0.00 -14.55
C VAL A 69 3.35 0.18 -15.08
N THR A 70 4.31 0.34 -14.17
CA THR A 70 5.76 0.21 -14.38
C THR A 70 6.25 -1.05 -13.67
N ASP A 71 7.51 -1.44 -13.87
CA ASP A 71 8.15 -2.37 -12.94
C ASP A 71 8.19 -1.71 -11.56
N ILE A 72 7.83 -2.47 -10.52
CA ILE A 72 7.83 -2.00 -9.14
C ILE A 72 8.51 -3.02 -8.25
N ILE A 73 9.10 -2.55 -7.15
CA ILE A 73 9.57 -3.41 -6.08
C ILE A 73 8.64 -3.23 -4.89
N LEU A 74 8.13 -4.33 -4.35
CA LEU A 74 7.39 -4.33 -3.09
C LEU A 74 8.29 -4.87 -1.98
N LEU A 75 8.37 -4.12 -0.90
CA LEU A 75 8.97 -4.57 0.35
C LEU A 75 7.84 -5.15 1.20
N LEU A 76 7.86 -6.47 1.39
CA LEU A 76 6.77 -7.22 2.01
C LEU A 76 7.17 -7.84 3.34
N GLY A 77 6.22 -7.90 4.27
CA GLY A 77 6.36 -8.60 5.56
C GLY A 77 5.10 -9.38 5.93
N SER A 78 5.18 -10.23 6.96
CA SER A 78 4.04 -10.98 7.50
C SER A 78 3.46 -10.31 8.75
N GLU A 79 2.13 -10.18 8.85
CA GLU A 79 1.47 -9.62 10.04
C GLU A 79 1.76 -10.43 11.30
N GLN A 80 1.98 -11.73 11.15
CA GLN A 80 2.28 -12.64 12.26
C GLN A 80 3.64 -12.36 12.91
N ASP A 81 4.51 -11.60 12.23
CA ASP A 81 5.82 -11.20 12.75
C ASP A 81 5.78 -9.90 13.57
N ILE A 82 4.64 -9.20 13.63
CA ILE A 82 4.47 -8.04 14.51
C ILE A 82 4.53 -8.51 15.97
N ALA A 83 5.46 -7.96 16.73
CA ALA A 83 5.62 -8.27 18.15
C ALA A 83 4.48 -7.69 19.00
N SER A 84 4.29 -8.21 20.21
CA SER A 84 3.22 -7.78 21.13
C SER A 84 3.31 -6.31 21.57
N ASP A 85 4.48 -5.69 21.40
CA ASP A 85 4.73 -4.27 21.68
C ASP A 85 4.61 -3.39 20.42
N PHE A 86 4.10 -3.95 19.32
CA PHE A 86 3.91 -3.30 18.02
C PHE A 86 5.21 -2.96 17.29
N THR A 87 6.31 -3.65 17.63
CA THR A 87 7.55 -3.57 16.87
C THR A 87 7.59 -4.60 15.74
N TYR A 88 8.40 -4.31 14.72
CA TYR A 88 8.62 -5.19 13.57
C TYR A 88 10.09 -5.11 13.14
N GLU A 89 10.79 -6.24 13.10
CA GLU A 89 12.19 -6.31 12.67
C GLU A 89 12.30 -6.19 11.14
N THR A 90 12.95 -5.13 10.65
CA THR A 90 13.08 -4.87 9.20
C THR A 90 13.88 -5.94 8.48
N SER A 91 14.71 -6.71 9.20
CA SER A 91 15.43 -7.85 8.64
C SER A 91 14.53 -9.01 8.19
N LYS A 92 13.24 -9.00 8.55
CA LYS A 92 12.25 -9.99 8.08
C LYS A 92 11.55 -9.58 6.79
N VAL A 93 11.81 -8.37 6.29
CA VAL A 93 11.21 -7.87 5.06
C VAL A 93 11.91 -8.49 3.86
N GLU A 94 11.11 -8.93 2.89
CA GLU A 94 11.59 -9.46 1.62
C GLU A 94 11.19 -8.52 0.46
N ALA A 95 12.09 -8.33 -0.49
CA ALA A 95 11.87 -7.50 -1.67
C ALA A 95 11.44 -8.34 -2.88
N PHE A 96 10.32 -7.96 -3.51
CA PHE A 96 9.79 -8.65 -4.69
C PHE A 96 9.69 -7.70 -5.87
N LEU A 97 10.33 -8.08 -6.99
CA LEU A 97 10.12 -7.43 -8.26
C LEU A 97 8.78 -7.88 -8.85
N VAL A 98 7.90 -6.91 -9.15
CA VAL A 98 6.64 -7.13 -9.85
C VAL A 98 6.73 -6.46 -11.22
N PRO A 99 6.82 -7.25 -12.32
CA PRO A 99 6.94 -6.69 -13.66
C PRO A 99 5.71 -5.89 -14.08
N ALA A 100 5.93 -4.87 -14.91
CA ALA A 100 4.88 -4.04 -15.50
C ALA A 100 3.84 -4.90 -16.21
N GLY A 101 2.57 -4.58 -15.98
CA GLY A 101 1.43 -5.34 -16.51
C GLY A 101 0.97 -6.50 -15.62
N THR A 102 1.65 -6.78 -14.52
CA THR A 102 1.28 -7.84 -13.58
C THR A 102 0.24 -7.33 -12.59
N GLY A 103 -0.83 -8.10 -12.41
CA GLY A 103 -1.79 -7.95 -11.32
C GLY A 103 -1.45 -8.90 -10.19
N ILE A 104 -1.50 -8.41 -8.95
CA ILE A 104 -1.24 -9.18 -7.74
C ILE A 104 -2.35 -8.94 -6.71
N GLU A 105 -2.56 -9.92 -5.85
CA GLU A 105 -3.34 -9.75 -4.64
C GLU A 105 -2.38 -9.72 -3.45
N ILE A 106 -2.53 -8.69 -2.62
CA ILE A 106 -1.86 -8.55 -1.33
C ILE A 106 -2.88 -8.96 -0.28
N TYR A 107 -2.66 -10.11 0.36
CA TYR A 107 -3.56 -10.61 1.41
C TYR A 107 -3.52 -9.68 2.63
N GLY A 108 -4.63 -9.59 3.37
CA GLY A 108 -4.72 -8.69 4.53
C GLY A 108 -3.70 -8.95 5.65
N THR A 109 -3.06 -10.12 5.65
CA THR A 109 -1.95 -10.47 6.55
C THR A 109 -0.57 -10.12 5.99
N THR A 110 -0.49 -9.43 4.85
CA THR A 110 0.76 -9.04 4.18
C THR A 110 1.00 -7.55 4.39
N LEU A 111 2.07 -7.25 5.10
CA LEU A 111 2.54 -5.88 5.29
C LEU A 111 3.20 -5.41 4.00
N HIS A 112 2.92 -4.18 3.62
CA HIS A 112 3.45 -3.55 2.41
C HIS A 112 3.45 -2.03 2.61
N TYR A 113 4.02 -1.27 1.68
CA TYR A 113 3.89 0.19 1.69
C TYR A 113 3.93 0.71 0.26
N ALA A 114 4.02 2.03 0.08
CA ALA A 114 4.23 2.64 -1.22
C ALA A 114 5.35 1.89 -1.99
N PRO A 115 5.08 1.37 -3.20
CA PRO A 115 6.06 0.62 -3.96
C PRO A 115 7.36 1.39 -4.15
N CYS A 116 8.47 0.68 -4.32
CA CYS A 116 9.73 1.28 -4.73
C CYS A 116 9.86 1.25 -6.26
N GLY A 117 10.48 2.29 -6.82
CA GLY A 117 10.83 2.33 -8.24
C GLY A 117 12.07 1.49 -8.55
N VAL A 118 12.16 0.94 -9.76
CA VAL A 118 13.36 0.25 -10.25
C VAL A 118 14.33 1.26 -10.86
N ASP A 119 15.61 1.18 -10.49
CA ASP A 119 16.69 2.04 -10.99
C ASP A 119 16.40 3.56 -10.89
N GLY A 120 15.64 3.97 -9.86
CA GLY A 120 15.28 5.37 -9.64
C GLY A 120 14.25 5.94 -10.62
N ASN A 121 13.61 5.12 -11.48
CA ASN A 121 12.63 5.59 -12.48
C ASN A 121 11.24 5.93 -11.91
N GLY A 122 11.08 5.87 -10.57
CA GLY A 122 9.79 5.96 -9.91
C GLY A 122 8.88 4.75 -10.18
N PHE A 123 7.64 4.84 -9.73
CA PHE A 123 6.65 3.79 -9.91
C PHE A 123 5.26 4.34 -10.25
N LYS A 124 4.46 3.51 -10.92
CA LYS A 124 3.01 3.68 -11.05
C LYS A 124 2.31 2.37 -10.77
N ALA A 125 1.32 2.40 -9.88
CA ALA A 125 0.49 1.25 -9.55
C ALA A 125 -0.99 1.64 -9.49
N ILE A 126 -1.86 0.81 -10.05
CA ILE A 126 -3.30 0.88 -9.81
C ILE A 126 -3.56 0.13 -8.50
N VAL A 127 -4.39 0.71 -7.64
CA VAL A 127 -4.76 0.14 -6.33
C VAL A 127 -6.27 -0.08 -6.30
N VAL A 128 -6.69 -1.28 -5.94
CA VAL A 128 -8.10 -1.69 -5.84
C VAL A 128 -8.36 -2.22 -4.44
N LEU A 129 -9.29 -1.59 -3.74
CA LEU A 129 -9.60 -1.87 -2.34
C LEU A 129 -11.12 -1.86 -2.12
N PRO A 130 -11.63 -2.40 -1.00
CA PRO A 130 -13.01 -2.17 -0.59
C PRO A 130 -13.30 -0.66 -0.45
N GLN A 131 -14.50 -0.26 -0.86
CA GLN A 131 -14.94 1.13 -0.83
C GLN A 131 -14.82 1.74 0.58
N GLY A 132 -14.18 2.90 0.67
CA GLY A 132 -13.98 3.65 1.91
C GLY A 132 -12.64 3.38 2.62
N THR A 133 -11.82 2.44 2.12
CA THR A 133 -10.47 2.20 2.65
C THR A 133 -9.60 3.45 2.47
N ASN A 134 -8.69 3.69 3.42
CA ASN A 134 -7.79 4.85 3.46
C ASN A 134 -8.47 6.22 3.63
N THR A 135 -9.75 6.25 4.04
CA THR A 135 -10.44 7.50 4.40
C THR A 135 -10.37 7.77 5.90
N ASP A 136 -10.69 9.00 6.32
CA ASP A 136 -10.63 9.41 7.73
C ASP A 136 -11.48 8.54 8.66
N LEU A 137 -10.95 8.29 9.86
CA LEU A 137 -11.68 7.68 10.97
C LEU A 137 -12.74 8.68 11.48
N MET A 138 -13.99 8.23 11.55
CA MET A 138 -15.12 9.10 11.97
C MET A 138 -15.34 9.14 13.49
N THR A 139 -14.61 8.30 14.23
CA THR A 139 -14.75 8.12 15.68
C THR A 139 -13.38 7.99 16.32
N CYS A 140 -13.23 8.48 17.55
CA CYS A 140 -12.03 8.23 18.34
C CYS A 140 -12.02 6.77 18.78
N HIS A 141 -11.05 6.00 18.30
CA HIS A 141 -10.81 4.64 18.79
C HIS A 141 -10.12 4.69 20.16
N THR A 142 -10.39 3.70 21.01
CA THR A 142 -9.89 3.64 22.38
C THR A 142 -8.37 3.42 22.47
N LYS A 143 -7.69 3.22 21.34
CA LYS A 143 -6.25 2.87 21.22
C LYS A 143 -5.87 1.66 22.09
N SER A 144 -6.76 0.69 22.19
CA SER A 144 -6.49 -0.60 22.84
C SER A 144 -5.99 -1.61 21.81
N TYR A 145 -5.11 -2.52 22.22
CA TYR A 145 -4.50 -3.51 21.32
C TYR A 145 -3.88 -2.83 20.07
N ASP A 146 -4.15 -3.38 18.88
CA ASP A 146 -3.63 -2.91 17.60
C ASP A 146 -4.37 -1.66 17.05
N ASP A 147 -5.46 -1.20 17.68
CA ASP A 147 -6.06 0.12 17.36
C ASP A 147 -5.05 1.27 17.51
N LYS A 148 -3.93 1.04 18.22
CA LYS A 148 -2.81 1.98 18.29
C LYS A 148 -2.13 2.21 16.94
N LEU A 149 -2.17 1.23 16.05
CA LEU A 149 -1.60 1.29 14.70
C LEU A 149 -2.61 1.78 13.67
N LEU A 150 -3.91 1.86 14.01
CA LEU A 150 -4.97 2.27 13.09
C LEU A 150 -4.85 3.77 12.76
N THR A 151 -4.48 4.10 11.52
CA THR A 151 -4.30 5.48 11.06
C THR A 151 -5.40 5.98 10.13
N ALA A 152 -6.12 5.08 9.46
CA ALA A 152 -7.26 5.40 8.59
C ALA A 152 -8.24 4.21 8.52
N LYS A 153 -9.42 4.39 7.92
CA LYS A 153 -10.38 3.29 7.75
C LYS A 153 -9.71 2.11 7.04
N ASN A 154 -9.76 0.96 7.69
CA ASN A 154 -9.18 -0.29 7.20
C ASN A 154 -7.66 -0.18 6.93
N LYS A 155 -6.91 0.66 7.65
CA LYS A 155 -5.45 0.81 7.49
C LYS A 155 -4.74 0.95 8.82
N TRP A 156 -3.85 0.02 9.08
CA TRP A 156 -2.91 0.02 10.20
C TRP A 156 -1.51 0.28 9.65
N LEU A 157 -0.69 1.04 10.39
CA LEU A 157 0.61 1.48 9.91
C LEU A 157 1.65 1.50 11.04
N ILE A 158 2.82 0.96 10.74
CA ILE A 158 4.03 1.01 11.57
C ILE A 158 5.10 1.75 10.76
N ALA A 159 5.63 2.85 11.29
CA ALA A 159 6.65 3.65 10.63
C ALA A 159 8.07 3.30 11.11
N HIS A 160 9.05 3.57 10.26
CA HIS A 160 10.45 3.70 10.68
C HIS A 160 10.67 5.08 11.33
N GLU A 161 11.53 5.16 12.34
CA GLU A 161 11.76 6.44 13.06
C GLU A 161 12.28 7.55 12.13
N GLU A 162 13.12 7.18 11.17
CA GLU A 162 13.68 8.09 10.15
C GLU A 162 12.62 8.67 9.20
N ALA A 163 11.45 8.05 9.09
CA ALA A 163 10.41 8.47 8.15
C ALA A 163 9.66 9.73 8.60
N GLY A 164 9.65 10.03 9.91
CA GLY A 164 9.01 11.25 10.44
C GLY A 164 7.51 11.34 10.18
N ILE A 165 6.81 10.20 10.02
CA ILE A 165 5.37 10.18 9.73
C ILE A 165 4.59 10.57 11.00
N GLU A 166 3.98 11.74 10.99
CA GLU A 166 3.23 12.27 12.13
C GLU A 166 2.06 11.34 12.52
N GLY A 167 1.92 11.07 13.81
CA GLY A 167 0.84 10.25 14.35
C GLY A 167 1.03 8.74 14.20
N ALA A 168 2.04 8.28 13.46
CA ALA A 168 2.37 6.87 13.31
C ALA A 168 3.19 6.33 14.50
N VAL A 169 3.03 5.04 14.79
CA VAL A 169 3.90 4.34 15.75
C VAL A 169 5.24 4.03 15.08
N CYS A 170 6.33 4.51 15.68
CA CYS A 170 7.70 4.24 15.23
C CYS A 170 8.18 2.84 15.71
N GLY A 171 7.61 1.80 15.10
CA GLY A 171 7.78 0.41 15.49
C GLY A 171 8.71 -0.40 14.59
N LEU A 172 9.08 0.06 13.40
CA LEU A 172 10.06 -0.65 12.57
C LEU A 172 11.45 -0.57 13.22
N LYS A 173 12.10 -1.72 13.44
CA LYS A 173 13.40 -1.86 14.12
C LYS A 173 14.43 -2.45 13.18
N GLY A 174 15.60 -1.83 13.11
CA GLY A 174 16.69 -2.26 12.24
C GLY A 174 17.04 -1.19 11.21
N GLU A 175 17.56 -1.63 10.06
CA GLU A 175 17.89 -0.73 8.96
C GLU A 175 16.63 -0.23 8.26
N ASN A 176 16.58 1.07 7.96
CA ASN A 176 15.65 1.63 6.99
C ASN A 176 16.12 1.24 5.58
N ILE A 177 15.66 0.06 5.12
CA ILE A 177 16.03 -0.52 3.83
C ILE A 177 15.90 0.57 2.75
N ASP A 178 16.97 0.79 2.00
CA ASP A 178 17.02 1.78 0.91
C ASP A 178 17.58 1.11 -0.35
N LEU A 179 16.71 0.87 -1.32
CA LEU A 179 17.04 0.17 -2.57
C LEU A 179 17.82 1.04 -3.56
N ALA A 180 18.06 2.32 -3.25
CA ALA A 180 18.89 3.21 -4.07
C ALA A 180 20.39 3.16 -3.70
N LYS A 181 20.76 2.45 -2.63
CA LYS A 181 22.14 2.27 -2.16
C LYS A 181 22.72 0.94 -2.61
#